data_AF-A0A959QLJ0-F1
#
_entry.id   AF-A0A959QLJ0-F1
#
_cell.length_a   1.000
_cell.length_b   1.000
_cell.length_c   1.000
_cell.angle_alpha   90.00
_cell.angle_beta   90.00
_cell.angle_gamma   90.00
#
_symmetry.space_group_name_H-M   'P 1'
#
loop_
_entity.id
_entity.type
_entity.pdbx_description
1 polymer ?
#
loop_
_entity_poly.entity_id
_entity_poly.type
_entity_poly.pdbx_seq_one_letter_code
_entity_poly.pdbx_strand_id
1 'polypeptide(L)'
;MATGRYYGGTGDPYSRQGQGLGTSRFKLFLLLGLMFAGYQAFKYFTNTQVNPVTGETQRVQWSTEEEVGIGLQSTPQMIQEYGGLYPDQRAQAYVQSVGQKLASDPLVQKSGYPFQFYLLADPQVVNAFALPGGNVFITAALYGKLQNEDQLAGVLGHEIGHVIARHGAVRMAKTGLIQGLIQAVMIGSGGDMSATQIANVIGNYTNLSYGRDQELESDDWGVKLMLDEGYDPYQFIGVMDILEASSGGQRVPEFQSSHPSPDNRREKIKEAIKKYEK
;
A
#
# COMPACT_ATOMS: atom_id res chain seq x y z
N MET A 1 78.13 -27.04 -25.15
CA MET A 1 77.71 -25.83 -25.89
C MET A 1 76.19 -25.90 -25.99
N ALA A 2 75.45 -25.19 -25.11
CA ALA A 2 74.63 -24.01 -25.43
C ALA A 2 73.64 -24.31 -26.59
N THR A 3 72.31 -24.24 -26.50
CA THR A 3 71.31 -23.35 -25.84
C THR A 3 69.94 -24.07 -25.98
N GLY A 4 68.98 -24.13 -25.06
CA GLY A 4 68.20 -23.04 -24.46
C GLY A 4 66.80 -22.92 -25.12
N ARG A 5 65.71 -23.21 -24.38
CA ARG A 5 64.51 -22.36 -24.21
C ARG A 5 63.35 -23.11 -23.51
N TYR A 6 63.03 -22.62 -22.32
CA TYR A 6 61.74 -22.79 -21.63
C TYR A 6 60.63 -22.08 -22.41
N TYR A 7 59.43 -22.68 -22.48
CA TYR A 7 58.18 -21.95 -22.67
C TYR A 7 57.16 -22.45 -21.65
N GLY A 8 56.84 -21.59 -20.69
CA GLY A 8 55.76 -21.77 -19.73
C GLY A 8 54.42 -21.48 -20.40
N GLY A 9 53.49 -22.40 -20.25
CA GLY A 9 52.08 -22.22 -20.58
C GLY A 9 51.24 -22.42 -19.34
N THR A 10 51.03 -21.35 -18.56
CA THR A 10 49.98 -21.29 -17.55
C THR A 10 49.00 -20.20 -17.99
N GLY A 11 48.13 -20.54 -18.93
CA GLY A 11 46.94 -19.75 -19.23
C GLY A 11 45.87 -20.10 -18.20
N ASP A 12 45.63 -19.18 -17.27
CA ASP A 12 44.55 -19.25 -16.29
C ASP A 12 43.19 -19.06 -16.99
N PRO A 13 42.26 -20.04 -16.93
CA PRO A 13 40.94 -19.93 -17.57
C PRO A 13 39.97 -18.98 -16.84
N TYR A 14 40.38 -18.31 -15.75
CA TYR A 14 39.51 -17.43 -14.96
C TYR A 14 39.66 -15.93 -15.25
N SER A 15 40.39 -15.53 -16.29
CA SER A 15 40.45 -14.11 -16.70
C SER A 15 39.20 -13.67 -17.49
N ARG A 16 38.03 -13.66 -16.83
CA ARG A 16 36.91 -12.79 -17.24
C ARG A 16 37.25 -11.36 -16.84
N GLN A 17 38.17 -10.76 -17.59
CA GLN A 17 38.44 -9.34 -17.54
C GLN A 17 37.17 -8.62 -18.04
N GLY A 18 36.45 -7.97 -17.13
CA GLY A 18 35.25 -7.21 -17.44
C GLY A 18 35.56 -6.15 -18.50
N GLN A 19 35.13 -6.40 -19.73
CA GLN A 19 35.10 -5.37 -20.76
C GLN A 19 33.98 -4.41 -20.40
N GLY A 20 34.33 -3.31 -19.72
CA GLY A 20 33.43 -2.17 -19.58
C GLY A 20 32.90 -1.73 -20.94
N LEU A 21 31.64 -1.29 -21.00
CA LEU A 21 31.01 -0.82 -22.22
C LEU A 21 31.89 0.22 -22.91
N GLY A 22 32.25 -0.02 -24.18
CA GLY A 22 32.90 0.99 -25.01
C GLY A 22 32.08 2.29 -25.00
N THR A 23 32.74 3.45 -25.00
CA THR A 23 32.12 4.78 -24.78
C THR A 23 30.90 5.08 -25.64
N SER A 24 30.84 4.56 -26.88
CA SER A 24 29.67 4.65 -27.76
C SER A 24 28.48 3.80 -27.29
N ARG A 25 28.73 2.57 -26.82
CA ARG A 25 27.70 1.68 -26.28
C ARG A 25 27.17 2.19 -24.94
N PHE A 26 28.06 2.70 -24.08
CA PHE A 26 27.66 3.35 -22.83
C PHE A 26 26.73 4.54 -23.06
N LYS A 27 27.07 5.44 -24.02
CA LYS A 27 26.21 6.57 -24.39
C LYS A 27 24.84 6.13 -24.91
N LEU A 28 24.77 5.05 -25.68
CA LEU A 28 23.51 4.49 -26.17
C LEU A 28 22.63 3.98 -25.01
N PHE A 29 23.19 3.18 -24.10
CA PHE A 29 22.45 2.67 -22.93
C PHE A 29 21.99 3.80 -22.02
N LEU A 30 22.85 4.79 -21.77
CA LEU A 30 22.48 5.99 -21.01
C LEU A 30 21.30 6.74 -21.65
N LEU A 31 21.31 6.93 -22.97
CA LEU A 31 20.21 7.56 -23.69
C LEU A 31 18.92 6.74 -23.60
N LEU A 32 18.99 5.41 -23.76
CA LEU A 32 17.84 4.52 -23.60
C LEU A 32 17.27 4.57 -22.18
N GLY A 33 18.13 4.57 -21.17
CA GLY A 33 17.73 4.74 -19.77
C GLY A 33 17.04 6.07 -19.53
N LEU A 34 17.60 7.19 -20.03
CA LEU A 34 16.99 8.51 -19.90
C LEU A 34 15.64 8.61 -20.64
N MET A 35 15.52 8.03 -21.84
CA MET A 35 14.25 7.99 -22.54
C MET A 35 13.20 7.17 -21.79
N PHE A 36 13.58 6.02 -21.23
CA PHE A 36 12.68 5.21 -20.42
C PHE A 36 12.26 5.93 -19.14
N ALA A 37 13.19 6.58 -18.42
CA ALA A 37 12.87 7.42 -17.27
C ALA A 37 11.91 8.57 -17.65
N GLY A 38 12.17 9.24 -18.77
CA GLY A 38 11.32 10.29 -19.31
C GLY A 38 9.91 9.79 -19.63
N TYR A 39 9.79 8.61 -20.23
CA TYR A 39 8.50 7.98 -20.49
C TYR A 39 7.73 7.62 -19.21
N GLN A 40 8.40 7.02 -18.21
CA GLN A 40 7.77 6.69 -16.92
C GLN A 40 7.31 7.95 -16.18
N ALA A 41 8.13 9.01 -16.18
CA ALA A 41 7.76 10.30 -15.61
C ALA A 41 6.58 10.92 -16.36
N PHE A 42 6.64 10.97 -17.69
CA PHE A 42 5.54 11.47 -18.53
C PHE A 42 4.24 10.74 -18.19
N LYS A 43 4.22 9.39 -18.25
CA LYS A 43 3.05 8.57 -17.90
C LYS A 43 2.51 8.92 -16.51
N TYR A 44 3.35 9.05 -15.49
CA TYR A 44 2.91 9.37 -14.14
C TYR A 44 2.33 10.79 -14.01
N PHE A 45 2.95 11.78 -14.65
CA PHE A 45 2.52 13.17 -14.53
C PHE A 45 1.33 13.51 -15.43
N THR A 46 1.08 12.75 -16.50
CA THR A 46 -0.06 12.97 -17.40
C THR A 46 -1.27 12.10 -17.07
N ASN A 47 -1.11 11.01 -16.31
CA ASN A 47 -2.22 10.16 -15.92
C ASN A 47 -2.85 10.67 -14.61
N THR A 48 -3.82 11.56 -14.76
CA THR A 48 -4.60 12.14 -13.67
C THR A 48 -6.08 11.88 -13.87
N GLN A 49 -6.80 11.60 -12.79
CA GLN A 49 -8.25 11.46 -12.79
C GLN A 49 -8.85 12.28 -11.66
N VAL A 50 -10.05 12.80 -11.87
CA VAL A 50 -10.82 13.46 -10.79
C VAL A 50 -11.57 12.39 -10.01
N ASN A 51 -11.39 12.38 -8.69
CA ASN A 51 -12.11 11.49 -7.81
C ASN A 51 -13.58 11.91 -7.73
N PRO A 52 -14.55 11.03 -8.05
CA PRO A 52 -15.97 11.39 -8.06
C PRO A 52 -16.53 11.66 -6.65
N VAL A 53 -15.90 11.12 -5.60
CA VAL A 53 -16.33 11.27 -4.20
C VAL A 53 -15.69 12.51 -3.57
N THR A 54 -14.35 12.59 -3.60
CA THR A 54 -13.60 13.67 -2.92
C THR A 54 -13.49 14.94 -3.76
N GLY A 55 -13.63 14.84 -5.09
CA GLY A 55 -13.43 15.95 -6.04
C GLY A 55 -11.96 16.26 -6.33
N GLU A 56 -11.02 15.54 -5.71
CA GLU A 56 -9.60 15.77 -5.88
C GLU A 56 -9.10 15.31 -7.25
N THR A 57 -8.11 16.02 -7.79
CA THR A 57 -7.35 15.55 -8.96
C THR A 57 -6.20 14.66 -8.49
N GLN A 58 -6.27 13.37 -8.79
CA GLN A 58 -5.37 12.36 -8.28
C GLN A 58 -4.54 11.72 -9.39
N ARG A 59 -3.27 11.42 -9.10
CA ARG A 59 -2.37 10.69 -10.00
C ARG A 59 -2.54 9.20 -9.77
N VAL A 60 -3.35 8.57 -10.62
CA VAL A 60 -3.69 7.15 -10.57
C VAL A 60 -3.35 6.51 -11.92
N GLN A 61 -2.98 5.24 -11.92
CA GLN A 61 -2.61 4.55 -13.16
C GLN A 61 -3.78 3.80 -13.82
N TRP A 62 -4.84 3.54 -13.06
CA TRP A 62 -5.93 2.63 -13.43
C TRP A 62 -7.29 3.32 -13.35
N SER A 63 -8.29 2.84 -14.09
CA SER A 63 -9.69 3.19 -13.87
C SER A 63 -10.24 2.49 -12.62
N THR A 64 -11.42 2.90 -12.15
CA THR A 64 -12.15 2.23 -11.07
C THR A 64 -12.35 0.74 -11.36
N GLU A 65 -12.72 0.39 -12.59
CA GLU A 65 -12.97 -1.00 -13.02
C GLU A 65 -11.68 -1.84 -13.03
N GLU A 66 -10.57 -1.25 -13.48
CA GLU A 66 -9.26 -1.90 -13.44
C GLU A 66 -8.79 -2.12 -12.00
N GLU A 67 -9.02 -1.17 -11.10
CA GLU A 67 -8.73 -1.32 -9.67
C GLU A 67 -9.56 -2.45 -9.04
N VAL A 68 -10.84 -2.56 -9.38
CA VAL A 68 -11.69 -3.69 -8.97
C VAL A 68 -11.10 -5.02 -9.46
N GLY A 69 -10.67 -5.09 -10.72
CA GLY A 69 -10.02 -6.28 -11.27
C GLY A 69 -8.75 -6.66 -10.52
N ILE A 70 -7.88 -5.70 -10.22
CA ILE A 70 -6.62 -5.91 -9.47
C ILE A 70 -6.91 -6.38 -8.05
N GLY A 71 -7.86 -5.74 -7.36
CA GLY A 71 -8.29 -6.12 -6.01
C GLY A 71 -8.76 -7.57 -5.97
N LEU A 72 -9.70 -7.93 -6.84
CA LEU A 72 -10.27 -9.28 -6.91
C LEU A 72 -9.22 -10.36 -7.22
N GLN A 73 -8.25 -10.07 -8.09
CA GLN A 73 -7.15 -11.00 -8.39
C GLN A 73 -6.21 -11.20 -7.18
N SER A 74 -6.04 -10.18 -6.36
CA SER A 74 -5.13 -10.20 -5.21
C SER A 74 -5.78 -10.77 -3.94
N THR A 75 -7.12 -10.72 -3.83
CA THR A 75 -7.88 -11.17 -2.65
C THR A 75 -7.54 -12.59 -2.20
N PRO A 76 -7.53 -13.64 -3.07
CA PRO A 76 -7.22 -15.00 -2.61
C PRO A 76 -5.82 -15.14 -2.03
N GLN A 77 -4.84 -14.43 -2.60
CA GLN A 77 -3.47 -14.44 -2.11
C GLN A 77 -3.38 -13.76 -0.73
N MET A 78 -4.01 -12.60 -0.56
CA MET A 78 -4.05 -11.91 0.74
C MET A 78 -4.76 -12.76 1.81
N ILE A 79 -5.87 -13.41 1.46
CA ILE A 79 -6.54 -14.33 2.38
C ILE A 79 -5.58 -15.44 2.83
N GLN A 80 -4.83 -16.05 1.91
CA GLN A 80 -3.88 -17.12 2.24
C GLN A 80 -2.70 -16.63 3.09
N GLU A 81 -2.16 -15.44 2.78
CA GLU A 81 -1.02 -14.85 3.50
C GLU A 81 -1.31 -14.66 4.99
N TYR A 82 -2.55 -14.32 5.34
CA TYR A 82 -3.00 -14.13 6.73
C TYR A 82 -3.75 -15.36 7.31
N GLY A 83 -3.39 -16.55 6.84
CA GLY A 83 -3.86 -17.81 7.44
C GLY A 83 -5.26 -18.27 7.02
N GLY A 84 -5.85 -17.66 5.99
CA GLY A 84 -7.19 -17.99 5.49
C GLY A 84 -8.29 -17.11 6.09
N LEU A 85 -9.54 -17.44 5.78
CA LEU A 85 -10.70 -16.83 6.43
C LEU A 85 -10.86 -17.37 7.85
N TYR A 86 -11.28 -16.51 8.77
CA TYR A 86 -11.60 -16.92 10.13
C TYR A 86 -12.75 -17.95 10.13
N PRO A 87 -12.65 -19.05 10.92
CA PRO A 87 -13.55 -20.18 10.79
C PRO A 87 -14.99 -19.91 11.26
N ASP A 88 -15.23 -18.93 12.14
CA ASP A 88 -16.59 -18.60 12.58
C ASP A 88 -17.34 -17.77 11.53
N GLN A 89 -18.26 -18.44 10.82
CA GLN A 89 -19.10 -17.80 9.81
C GLN A 89 -19.99 -16.69 10.37
N ARG A 90 -20.36 -16.73 11.66
CA ARG A 90 -21.15 -15.66 12.27
C ARG A 90 -20.30 -14.41 12.48
N ALA A 91 -19.04 -14.57 12.87
CA ALA A 91 -18.11 -13.45 12.99
C ALA A 91 -17.83 -12.83 11.61
N GLN A 92 -17.61 -13.64 10.58
CA GLN A 92 -17.47 -13.17 9.19
C GLN A 92 -18.73 -12.43 8.71
N ALA A 93 -19.92 -12.97 8.96
CA ALA A 93 -21.19 -12.33 8.59
C ALA A 93 -21.39 -11.01 9.35
N TYR A 94 -20.95 -10.92 10.60
CA TYR A 94 -21.03 -9.72 11.41
C TYR A 94 -20.11 -8.60 10.91
N VAL A 95 -18.84 -8.92 10.62
CA VAL A 95 -17.91 -7.99 9.98
C VAL A 95 -18.47 -7.50 8.65
N GLN A 96 -19.04 -8.41 7.85
CA GLN A 96 -19.68 -8.05 6.59
C GLN A 96 -20.90 -7.15 6.79
N SER A 97 -21.77 -7.39 7.78
CA SER A 97 -22.95 -6.56 8.00
C SER A 97 -22.57 -5.14 8.43
N VAL A 98 -21.60 -4.99 9.32
CA VAL A 98 -21.12 -3.67 9.78
C VAL A 98 -20.48 -2.90 8.63
N GLY A 99 -19.58 -3.56 7.88
CA GLY A 99 -18.94 -2.95 6.70
C GLY A 99 -19.93 -2.56 5.61
N GLN A 100 -20.91 -3.44 5.30
CA GLN A 100 -21.92 -3.14 4.29
C GLN A 100 -22.88 -2.03 4.70
N LYS A 101 -23.18 -1.89 6.00
CA LYS A 101 -23.94 -0.75 6.50
C LYS A 101 -23.22 0.56 6.19
N LEU A 102 -21.92 0.67 6.51
CA LEU A 102 -21.09 1.83 6.16
C LEU A 102 -20.99 2.05 4.64
N ALA A 103 -20.82 0.98 3.87
CA ALA A 103 -20.71 1.07 2.41
C ALA A 103 -22.04 1.41 1.71
N SER A 104 -23.17 1.37 2.44
CA SER A 104 -24.47 1.76 1.93
C SER A 104 -24.67 3.27 1.86
N ASP A 105 -23.79 4.04 2.51
CA ASP A 105 -23.80 5.51 2.44
C ASP A 105 -23.77 6.01 0.98
N PRO A 106 -24.62 6.99 0.61
CA PRO A 106 -24.71 7.48 -0.77
C PRO A 106 -23.39 8.01 -1.37
N LEU A 107 -22.51 8.59 -0.55
CA LEU A 107 -21.20 9.08 -0.99
C LEU A 107 -20.24 7.92 -1.27
N VAL A 108 -20.33 6.85 -0.48
CA VAL A 108 -19.56 5.62 -0.75
C VAL A 108 -20.05 4.97 -2.03
N GLN A 109 -21.37 4.87 -2.23
CA GLN A 109 -21.94 4.30 -3.47
C GLN A 109 -21.55 5.08 -4.73
N LYS A 110 -21.37 6.41 -4.61
CA LYS A 110 -20.91 7.27 -5.72
C LYS A 110 -19.51 6.88 -6.22
N SER A 111 -18.70 6.19 -5.42
CA SER A 111 -17.38 5.69 -5.84
C SER A 111 -17.45 4.61 -6.93
N GLY A 112 -18.54 3.85 -6.97
CA GLY A 112 -18.70 2.70 -7.86
C GLY A 112 -17.94 1.44 -7.42
N TYR A 113 -17.26 1.45 -6.26
CA TYR A 113 -16.55 0.26 -5.77
C TYR A 113 -17.50 -0.77 -5.14
N PRO A 114 -17.39 -2.06 -5.50
CA PRO A 114 -18.17 -3.14 -4.92
C PRO A 114 -17.53 -3.61 -3.61
N PHE A 115 -17.78 -2.91 -2.51
CA PHE A 115 -17.15 -3.21 -1.22
C PHE A 115 -17.41 -4.66 -0.76
N GLN A 116 -16.34 -5.34 -0.34
CA GLN A 116 -16.35 -6.67 0.26
C GLN A 116 -15.49 -6.66 1.52
N PHE A 117 -15.91 -7.39 2.55
CA PHE A 117 -15.27 -7.37 3.85
C PHE A 117 -14.89 -8.78 4.29
N TYR A 118 -13.66 -8.96 4.76
CA TYR A 118 -13.09 -10.25 5.08
C TYR A 118 -12.48 -10.24 6.49
N LEU A 119 -12.87 -11.21 7.31
CA LEU A 119 -12.24 -11.51 8.59
C LEU A 119 -11.18 -12.59 8.38
N LEU A 120 -9.91 -12.22 8.54
CA LEU A 120 -8.76 -13.09 8.33
C LEU A 120 -8.43 -13.87 9.60
N ALA A 121 -7.93 -15.10 9.44
CA ALA A 121 -7.71 -16.02 10.55
C ALA A 121 -6.50 -15.66 11.45
N ASP A 122 -5.61 -14.77 11.00
CA ASP A 122 -4.38 -14.41 11.69
C ASP A 122 -4.62 -13.92 13.14
N PRO A 123 -4.19 -14.70 14.15
CA PRO A 123 -4.40 -14.37 15.55
C PRO A 123 -3.24 -13.56 16.15
N GLN A 124 -2.19 -13.25 15.38
CA GLN A 124 -0.97 -12.61 15.86
C GLN A 124 -0.82 -11.18 15.33
N VAL A 125 -1.13 -10.97 14.05
CA VAL A 125 -0.90 -9.69 13.39
C VAL A 125 -2.08 -8.77 13.61
N VAL A 126 -1.92 -7.73 14.43
CA VAL A 126 -2.94 -6.69 14.65
C VAL A 126 -2.98 -5.80 13.41
N ASN A 127 -3.98 -5.98 12.53
CA ASN A 127 -4.08 -5.23 11.30
C ASN A 127 -5.50 -5.14 10.74
N ALA A 128 -5.73 -4.09 9.96
CA ALA A 128 -6.80 -3.94 8.99
C ALA A 128 -6.22 -3.21 7.78
N PHE A 129 -6.73 -3.51 6.59
CA PHE A 129 -6.25 -2.88 5.36
C PHE A 129 -7.28 -3.05 4.24
N ALA A 130 -7.20 -2.19 3.24
CA ALA A 130 -7.96 -2.33 2.00
C ALA A 130 -7.06 -2.49 0.77
N LEU A 131 -7.51 -3.33 -0.16
CA LEU A 131 -6.99 -3.36 -1.53
C LEU A 131 -7.73 -2.34 -2.39
N PRO A 132 -7.10 -1.84 -3.48
CA PRO A 132 -7.81 -1.12 -4.52
C PRO A 132 -9.06 -1.89 -4.97
N GLY A 133 -10.14 -1.17 -5.27
CA GLY A 133 -11.37 -1.79 -5.73
C GLY A 133 -12.34 -2.23 -4.63
N GLY A 134 -12.07 -1.99 -3.35
CA GLY A 134 -13.06 -2.13 -2.28
C GLY A 134 -13.02 -3.45 -1.49
N ASN A 135 -11.95 -4.24 -1.61
CA ASN A 135 -11.78 -5.42 -0.74
C ASN A 135 -11.11 -4.97 0.56
N VAL A 136 -11.84 -5.04 1.68
CA VAL A 136 -11.41 -4.61 3.02
C VAL A 136 -11.21 -5.82 3.92
N PHE A 137 -10.12 -5.82 4.67
CA PHE A 137 -9.67 -6.92 5.49
C PHE A 137 -9.46 -6.48 6.94
N ILE A 138 -9.79 -7.34 7.88
CA ILE A 138 -9.45 -7.19 9.30
C ILE A 138 -8.95 -8.54 9.82
N THR A 139 -7.89 -8.54 10.61
CA THR A 139 -7.35 -9.77 11.21
C THR A 139 -8.10 -10.16 12.48
N ALA A 140 -8.14 -11.46 12.79
CA ALA A 140 -8.69 -11.96 14.04
C ALA A 140 -8.00 -11.33 15.27
N ALA A 141 -6.70 -11.03 15.18
CA ALA A 141 -5.95 -10.32 16.20
C ALA A 141 -6.48 -8.92 16.50
N LEU A 142 -6.81 -8.11 15.49
CA LEU A 142 -7.41 -6.79 15.72
C LEU A 142 -8.86 -6.92 16.13
N TYR A 143 -9.64 -7.73 15.42
CA TYR A 143 -11.06 -7.97 15.71
C TYR A 143 -11.30 -8.39 17.16
N GLY A 144 -10.49 -9.32 17.69
CA GLY A 144 -10.59 -9.80 19.07
C GLY A 144 -10.20 -8.79 20.16
N LYS A 145 -9.66 -7.63 19.79
CA LYS A 145 -9.33 -6.53 20.72
C LYS A 145 -10.40 -5.46 20.79
N LEU A 146 -11.29 -5.38 19.78
CA LEU A 146 -12.37 -4.41 19.74
C LEU A 146 -13.42 -4.77 20.80
N GLN A 147 -13.96 -3.74 21.46
CA GLN A 147 -14.83 -3.88 22.62
C GLN A 147 -16.32 -3.76 22.27
N ASN A 148 -16.65 -3.20 21.11
CA ASN A 148 -18.01 -2.98 20.65
C ASN A 148 -18.08 -2.81 19.12
N GLU A 149 -19.30 -2.75 18.60
CA GLU A 149 -19.59 -2.59 17.17
C GLU A 149 -19.08 -1.25 16.61
N ASP A 150 -19.21 -0.17 17.37
CA ASP A 150 -18.79 1.17 16.92
C ASP A 150 -17.27 1.23 16.69
N GLN A 151 -16.46 0.52 17.50
CA GLN A 151 -15.02 0.41 17.28
C GLN A 151 -14.71 -0.36 15.98
N LEU A 152 -15.46 -1.42 15.69
CA LEU A 152 -15.36 -2.12 14.39
C LEU A 152 -15.79 -1.21 13.25
N ALA A 153 -16.86 -0.44 13.42
CA ALA A 153 -17.31 0.54 12.43
C ALA A 153 -16.25 1.62 12.18
N GLY A 154 -15.55 2.09 13.21
CA GLY A 154 -14.45 3.04 13.05
C GLY A 154 -13.28 2.48 12.24
N VAL A 155 -12.84 1.24 12.54
CA VAL A 155 -11.79 0.56 11.75
C VAL A 155 -12.22 0.39 10.30
N LEU A 156 -13.41 -0.16 10.05
CA LEU A 156 -13.88 -0.41 8.68
C LEU A 156 -14.18 0.90 7.93
N GLY A 157 -14.69 1.92 8.62
CA GLY A 157 -14.94 3.26 8.07
C GLY A 157 -13.65 3.95 7.61
N HIS A 158 -12.58 3.81 8.39
CA HIS A 158 -11.23 4.24 7.98
C HIS A 158 -10.78 3.48 6.72
N GLU A 159 -10.88 2.16 6.67
CA GLU A 159 -10.50 1.40 5.46
C GLU A 159 -11.35 1.77 4.23
N ILE A 160 -12.65 2.04 4.40
CA ILE A 160 -13.51 2.59 3.34
C ILE A 160 -12.99 3.96 2.88
N GLY A 161 -12.60 4.83 3.81
CA GLY A 161 -11.98 6.13 3.55
C GLY A 161 -10.77 6.02 2.60
N HIS A 162 -9.84 5.08 2.86
CA HIS A 162 -8.71 4.84 1.97
C HIS A 162 -9.12 4.41 0.56
N VAL A 163 -10.17 3.60 0.42
CA VAL A 163 -10.65 3.13 -0.89
C VAL A 163 -11.32 4.26 -1.67
N ILE A 164 -12.27 4.97 -1.06
CA ILE A 164 -13.00 6.04 -1.76
C ILE A 164 -12.09 7.22 -2.10
N ALA A 165 -11.07 7.51 -1.29
CA ALA A 165 -10.03 8.48 -1.58
C ALA A 165 -8.92 7.92 -2.49
N ARG A 166 -9.01 6.67 -2.93
CA ARG A 166 -8.07 5.99 -3.85
C ARG A 166 -6.62 6.03 -3.37
N HIS A 167 -6.39 6.06 -2.05
CA HIS A 167 -5.06 6.14 -1.46
C HIS A 167 -4.15 4.99 -1.89
N GLY A 168 -4.69 3.78 -1.95
CA GLY A 168 -3.98 2.60 -2.46
C GLY A 168 -3.55 2.75 -3.93
N ALA A 169 -4.43 3.29 -4.79
CA ALA A 169 -4.12 3.50 -6.20
C ALA A 169 -3.07 4.60 -6.41
N VAL A 170 -3.15 5.71 -5.65
CA VAL A 170 -2.13 6.77 -5.65
C VAL A 170 -0.78 6.23 -5.19
N ARG A 171 -0.77 5.40 -4.13
CA ARG A 171 0.43 4.72 -3.65
C ARG A 171 1.01 3.80 -4.71
N MET A 172 0.19 2.93 -5.31
CA MET A 172 0.64 2.05 -6.39
C MET A 172 1.14 2.83 -7.60
N ALA A 173 0.52 3.97 -7.93
CA ALA A 173 0.98 4.83 -9.00
C ALA A 173 2.39 5.35 -8.75
N LYS A 174 2.66 5.81 -7.52
CA LYS A 174 3.98 6.28 -7.06
C LYS A 174 5.00 5.14 -7.02
N THR A 175 4.63 3.96 -6.52
CA THR A 175 5.49 2.76 -6.51
C THR A 175 5.88 2.36 -7.93
N GLY A 176 4.92 2.36 -8.88
CA GLY A 176 5.19 2.04 -10.27
C GLY A 176 6.11 3.05 -10.97
N LEU A 177 6.01 4.34 -10.64
CA LEU A 177 6.99 5.34 -11.09
C LEU A 177 8.37 5.02 -10.55
N ILE A 178 8.51 4.78 -9.24
CA ILE A 178 9.79 4.46 -8.60
C ILE A 178 10.41 3.22 -9.24
N GLN A 179 9.66 2.12 -9.36
CA GLN A 179 10.12 0.90 -10.02
C GLN A 179 10.54 1.13 -11.47
N GLY A 180 9.80 1.97 -12.20
CA GLY A 180 10.15 2.38 -13.56
C GLY A 180 11.46 3.17 -13.63
N LEU A 181 11.70 4.08 -12.68
CA LEU A 181 12.95 4.83 -12.60
C LEU A 181 14.13 3.93 -12.23
N ILE A 182 13.93 2.95 -11.34
CA ILE A 182 14.95 1.94 -11.02
C ILE A 182 15.33 1.14 -12.28
N GLN A 183 14.33 0.69 -13.04
CA GLN A 183 14.55 0.02 -14.33
C GLN A 183 15.28 0.92 -15.34
N ALA A 184 14.95 2.21 -15.39
CA ALA A 184 15.64 3.18 -16.23
C ALA A 184 17.14 3.28 -15.90
N VAL A 185 17.49 3.30 -14.61
CA VAL A 185 18.89 3.33 -14.16
C VAL A 185 19.60 2.03 -14.55
N MET A 186 18.97 0.87 -14.39
CA MET A 186 19.55 -0.42 -14.80
C MET A 186 19.80 -0.48 -16.32
N ILE A 187 18.88 0.05 -17.13
CA ILE A 187 19.06 0.17 -18.59
C ILE A 187 20.20 1.16 -18.87
N GLY A 188 20.23 2.31 -18.19
CA GLY A 188 21.23 3.36 -18.34
C GLY A 188 22.66 2.92 -18.00
N SER A 189 22.81 2.04 -17.00
CA SER A 189 24.07 1.43 -16.63
C SER A 189 24.47 0.26 -17.54
N GLY A 190 23.66 -0.08 -18.54
CA GLY A 190 23.87 -1.24 -19.42
C GLY A 190 23.87 -2.58 -18.69
N GLY A 191 23.18 -2.67 -17.54
CA GLY A 191 23.11 -3.88 -16.72
C GLY A 191 24.23 -4.03 -15.68
N ASP A 192 25.16 -3.07 -15.58
CA ASP A 192 26.31 -3.14 -14.66
C ASP A 192 25.98 -2.84 -13.17
N MET A 193 24.71 -2.62 -12.81
CA MET A 193 24.32 -2.44 -11.42
C MET A 193 24.46 -3.75 -10.65
N SER A 194 25.14 -3.71 -9.50
CA SER A 194 25.25 -4.91 -8.65
C SER A 194 23.89 -5.26 -8.03
N ALA A 195 23.68 -6.54 -7.74
CA ALA A 195 22.50 -7.00 -7.02
C ALA A 195 22.32 -6.28 -5.66
N THR A 196 23.42 -5.89 -5.01
CA THR A 196 23.41 -5.10 -3.77
C THR A 196 22.96 -3.66 -3.98
N GLN A 197 23.32 -3.01 -5.10
CA GLN A 197 22.82 -1.68 -5.45
C GLN A 197 21.33 -1.72 -5.79
N ILE A 198 20.88 -2.75 -6.52
CA ILE A 198 19.47 -2.98 -6.81
C ILE A 198 18.69 -3.23 -5.52
N ALA A 199 19.20 -4.07 -4.63
CA ALA A 199 18.58 -4.38 -3.33
C ALA A 199 18.51 -3.15 -2.41
N ASN A 200 19.54 -2.31 -2.36
CA ASN A 200 19.53 -1.07 -1.57
C ASN A 200 18.48 -0.09 -2.09
N VAL A 201 18.34 0.03 -3.41
CA VAL A 201 17.34 0.89 -4.00
C VAL A 201 15.93 0.34 -3.75
N ILE A 202 15.71 -0.97 -3.92
CA ILE A 202 14.42 -1.62 -3.62
C ILE A 202 14.06 -1.51 -2.13
N GLY A 203 14.99 -1.83 -1.23
CA GLY A 203 14.79 -1.83 0.22
C GLY A 203 14.45 -0.47 0.81
N ASN A 204 14.86 0.62 0.16
CA ASN A 204 14.49 1.99 0.56
C ASN A 204 13.03 2.35 0.21
N TYR A 205 12.34 1.58 -0.63
CA TYR A 205 10.99 1.89 -1.12
C TYR A 205 9.94 0.81 -0.84
N THR A 206 10.34 -0.35 -0.27
CA THR A 206 9.44 -1.47 0.04
C THR A 206 8.40 -1.17 1.13
N ASN A 207 8.51 -0.05 1.85
CA ASN A 207 7.60 0.34 2.93
C ASN A 207 6.98 1.73 2.72
N LEU A 208 6.34 1.96 1.57
CA LEU A 208 5.57 3.19 1.36
C LEU A 208 4.29 3.15 2.19
N SER A 209 4.32 3.49 3.46
CA SER A 209 3.09 3.68 4.25
C SER A 209 2.19 4.80 3.69
N TYR A 210 0.95 4.86 4.17
CA TYR A 210 0.11 6.02 3.87
C TYR A 210 0.71 7.30 4.44
N GLY A 211 0.57 8.39 3.68
CA GLY A 211 1.02 9.70 4.14
C GLY A 211 0.13 10.23 5.25
N ARG A 212 0.66 11.14 6.08
CA ARG A 212 -0.10 11.80 7.16
C ARG A 212 -1.44 12.37 6.69
N ASP A 213 -1.46 13.05 5.55
CA ASP A 213 -2.69 13.66 5.04
C ASP A 213 -3.72 12.60 4.62
N GLN A 214 -3.26 11.45 4.10
CA GLN A 214 -4.12 10.33 3.72
C GLN A 214 -4.76 9.67 4.95
N GLU A 215 -3.99 9.54 6.03
CA GLU A 215 -4.49 9.02 7.31
C GLU A 215 -5.56 9.95 7.92
N LEU A 216 -5.31 11.26 7.88
CA LEU A 216 -6.26 12.26 8.39
C LEU A 216 -7.52 12.38 7.54
N GLU A 217 -7.41 12.29 6.22
CA GLU A 217 -8.56 12.24 5.32
C GLU A 217 -9.40 10.97 5.56
N SER A 218 -8.73 9.84 5.70
CA SER A 218 -9.36 8.56 6.01
C SER A 218 -10.07 8.57 7.37
N ASP A 219 -9.50 9.24 8.37
CA ASP A 219 -10.17 9.48 9.66
C ASP A 219 -11.40 10.37 9.55
N ASP A 220 -11.33 11.46 8.77
CA ASP A 220 -12.47 12.36 8.54
C ASP A 220 -13.62 11.61 7.87
N TRP A 221 -13.32 10.74 6.89
CA TRP A 221 -14.29 9.84 6.28
C TRP A 221 -14.82 8.81 7.27
N GLY A 222 -13.97 8.16 8.06
CA GLY A 222 -14.40 7.20 9.07
C GLY A 222 -15.40 7.81 10.04
N VAL A 223 -15.10 8.99 10.59
CA VAL A 223 -16.00 9.73 11.49
C VAL A 223 -17.31 10.08 10.80
N LYS A 224 -17.24 10.58 9.55
CA LYS A 224 -18.42 10.94 8.78
C LYS A 224 -19.35 9.75 8.58
N LEU A 225 -18.82 8.62 8.11
CA LEU A 225 -19.59 7.40 7.84
C LEU A 225 -20.17 6.81 9.13
N MET A 226 -19.42 6.86 10.23
CA MET A 226 -19.94 6.46 11.54
C MET A 226 -21.16 7.28 11.94
N LEU A 227 -21.10 8.60 11.82
CA LEU A 227 -22.20 9.49 12.14
C LEU A 227 -23.41 9.28 11.22
N ASP A 228 -23.20 9.16 9.91
CA ASP A 228 -24.27 8.97 8.93
C ASP A 228 -25.03 7.65 9.16
N GLU A 229 -24.33 6.60 9.61
CA GLU A 229 -24.91 5.29 9.93
C GLU A 229 -25.32 5.11 11.40
N GLY A 230 -25.22 6.16 12.21
CA GLY A 230 -25.69 6.18 13.60
C GLY A 230 -24.82 5.41 14.60
N TYR A 231 -23.53 5.24 14.31
CA TYR A 231 -22.52 4.75 15.25
C TYR A 231 -21.96 5.88 16.12
N ASP A 232 -21.43 5.55 17.31
CA ASP A 232 -20.75 6.51 18.19
C ASP A 232 -19.32 6.78 17.70
N PRO A 233 -19.02 7.95 17.07
CA PRO A 233 -17.69 8.22 16.53
C PRO A 233 -16.62 8.43 17.61
N TYR A 234 -17.00 8.64 18.88
CA TYR A 234 -16.02 8.70 19.98
C TYR A 234 -15.38 7.33 20.23
N GLN A 235 -16.03 6.23 19.83
CA GLN A 235 -15.46 4.88 19.92
C GLN A 235 -14.26 4.71 18.98
N PHE A 236 -14.18 5.49 17.88
CA PHE A 236 -13.02 5.48 17.00
C PHE A 236 -11.76 6.03 17.67
N ILE A 237 -11.90 6.92 18.65
CA ILE A 237 -10.77 7.36 19.49
C ILE A 237 -10.26 6.20 20.35
N GLY A 238 -11.16 5.34 20.85
CA GLY A 238 -10.80 4.16 21.63
C GLY A 238 -10.03 3.11 20.82
N VAL A 239 -10.24 3.05 19.50
CA VAL A 239 -9.42 2.22 18.60
C VAL A 239 -7.95 2.64 18.67
N MET A 240 -7.65 3.94 18.78
CA MET A 240 -6.27 4.42 18.91
C MET A 240 -5.61 3.91 20.20
N ASP A 241 -6.36 3.81 21.30
CA ASP A 241 -5.86 3.22 22.55
C ASP A 241 -5.54 1.72 22.38
N ILE A 242 -6.39 0.98 21.68
CA ILE A 242 -6.18 -0.45 21.39
C ILE A 242 -4.91 -0.67 20.58
N LEU A 243 -4.67 0.17 19.58
CA LEU A 243 -3.51 0.09 18.70
C LEU A 243 -2.22 0.49 19.45
N GLU A 244 -2.26 1.57 20.22
CA GLU A 244 -1.13 2.02 21.05
C GLU A 244 -0.75 0.95 22.09
N ALA A 245 -1.73 0.37 22.78
CA ALA A 245 -1.50 -0.73 23.72
C ALA A 245 -0.95 -2.00 23.04
N SER A 246 -1.26 -2.21 21.77
CA SER A 246 -0.73 -3.32 20.98
C SER A 246 0.70 -3.07 20.47
N SER A 247 1.20 -1.84 20.60
CA SER A 247 2.51 -1.40 20.07
C SER A 247 3.68 -1.56 21.04
N GLY A 248 3.44 -1.95 22.29
CA GLY A 248 4.46 -2.04 23.35
C GLY A 248 5.43 -3.24 23.28
N GLY A 249 5.41 -4.04 22.20
CA GLY A 249 6.33 -5.16 22.00
C GLY A 249 7.64 -4.77 21.29
N GLN A 250 8.58 -5.72 21.14
CA GLN A 250 9.80 -5.52 20.32
C GLN A 250 9.53 -5.32 18.82
N ARG A 251 8.28 -5.53 18.36
CA ARG A 251 7.85 -5.35 16.98
C ARG A 251 6.72 -4.34 16.94
N VAL A 252 6.86 -3.31 16.10
CA VAL A 252 5.78 -2.38 15.76
C VAL A 252 4.66 -3.19 15.08
N PRO A 253 3.38 -3.01 15.46
CA PRO A 253 2.27 -3.69 14.82
C PRO A 253 2.20 -3.39 13.32
N GLU A 254 1.69 -4.35 12.53
CA GLU A 254 1.56 -4.18 11.08
C GLU A 254 0.64 -3.00 10.76
N PHE A 255 -0.47 -2.82 11.51
CA PHE A 255 -1.35 -1.65 11.36
C PHE A 255 -0.57 -0.34 11.47
N GLN A 256 0.29 -0.18 12.48
CA GLN A 256 1.06 1.06 12.65
C GLN A 256 2.15 1.23 11.58
N SER A 257 2.59 0.12 10.97
CA SER A 257 3.54 0.13 9.87
C SER A 257 2.89 0.58 8.55
N SER A 258 1.66 0.16 8.27
CA SER A 258 0.88 0.60 7.10
C SER A 258 0.19 1.96 7.31
N HIS A 259 -0.28 2.23 8.53
CA HIS A 259 -1.02 3.42 8.99
C HIS A 259 -0.25 4.14 10.10
N PRO A 260 0.82 4.89 9.77
CA PRO A 260 1.62 5.58 10.77
C PRO A 260 0.78 6.65 11.45
N SER A 261 0.65 6.58 12.78
CA SER A 261 -0.11 7.56 13.55
C SER A 261 0.59 8.93 13.57
N PRO A 262 0.00 9.99 12.99
CA PRO A 262 0.33 11.37 13.30
C PRO A 262 0.01 11.69 14.76
N ASP A 263 0.86 12.51 15.39
CA ASP A 263 0.73 12.94 16.80
C ASP A 263 -0.64 13.56 17.15
N ASN A 264 -1.39 14.04 16.15
CA ASN A 264 -2.65 14.76 16.32
C ASN A 264 -3.90 14.02 15.79
N ARG A 265 -3.85 12.71 15.48
CA ARG A 265 -5.04 11.97 14.98
C ARG A 265 -6.24 12.06 15.92
N ARG A 266 -6.05 11.85 17.22
CA ARG A 266 -7.15 11.94 18.21
C ARG A 266 -7.80 13.32 18.25
N GLU A 267 -7.02 14.38 18.12
CA GLU A 267 -7.53 15.75 18.06
C GLU A 267 -8.31 15.99 16.75
N LYS A 268 -7.78 15.51 15.63
CA LYS A 268 -8.42 15.62 14.31
C LYS A 268 -9.72 14.84 14.23
N ILE A 269 -9.79 13.65 14.84
CA ILE A 269 -11.04 12.89 15.00
C ILE A 269 -12.06 13.71 15.80
N LYS A 270 -11.66 14.32 16.94
CA LYS A 270 -12.57 15.20 17.72
C LYS A 270 -13.04 16.42 16.93
N GLU A 271 -12.17 17.00 16.11
CA GLU A 271 -12.55 18.10 15.20
C GLU A 271 -13.54 17.63 14.14
N ALA A 272 -13.30 16.46 13.51
CA ALA A 272 -14.20 15.87 12.53
C ALA A 272 -15.57 15.54 13.14
N ILE A 273 -15.61 15.04 14.38
CA ILE A 273 -16.88 14.79 15.10
C ILE A 273 -17.67 16.10 15.18
N LYS A 274 -17.06 17.17 15.71
CA LYS A 274 -17.71 18.49 15.81
C LYS A 274 -18.11 19.09 14.46
N LYS A 275 -17.38 18.77 13.40
CA LYS A 275 -17.66 19.25 12.03
C LYS A 275 -18.94 18.63 11.46
N TYR A 276 -19.25 17.39 11.82
CA TYR A 276 -20.36 16.63 11.25
C TYR A 276 -21.55 16.42 12.22
N GLU A 277 -21.31 16.54 13.53
CA GLU A 277 -22.34 16.55 14.57
C GLU A 277 -23.21 17.81 14.40
N LYS A 278 -24.50 17.62 14.08
CA LYS A 278 -25.48 18.69 13.84
C LYS A 278 -26.22 19.06 15.11
#